data_AF-A0A257PMH0-F1
#
_entry.id   AF-A0A257PMH0-F1
#
_cell.length_a   1.000
_cell.length_b   1.000
_cell.length_c   1.000
_cell.angle_alpha   90.00
_cell.angle_beta   90.00
_cell.angle_gamma   90.00
#
_symmetry.space_group_name_H-M   'P 1'
#
loop_
_entity.id
_entity.type
_entity.pdbx_description
1 polymer ?
#
loop_
_entity_poly.entity_id
_entity_poly.type
_entity_poly.pdbx_seq_one_letter_code
_entity_poly.pdbx_strand_id
1 'polypeptide(L)'
;KVLLSQAQLTEVLRRPFTRHVDPLALGPLETRRWLDGAQRMMDAGDDAGFVEPVCHVHHIDLVSDPVSTVEGVYRHFGLPFESRTAAAIDSYVAAKPKGGYGDHQYSFETHGLDEARERSKFRPYMMRFGVAAETTSSRGGANMPMQSARALS
;
A
#
# COMPACT_ATOMS: atom_id res chain seq x y z
N LYS A 1 6.78 -4.34 3.25
CA LYS A 1 5.49 -4.80 2.71
C LYS A 1 5.25 -4.36 1.26
N VAL A 2 5.18 -3.05 0.97
CA VAL A 2 4.91 -2.54 -0.40
C VAL A 2 5.94 -3.04 -1.43
N LEU A 3 7.24 -2.96 -1.13
CA LEU A 3 8.30 -3.45 -2.02
C LEU A 3 8.14 -4.95 -2.39
N LEU A 4 7.84 -5.79 -1.42
CA LEU A 4 7.60 -7.22 -1.65
C LEU A 4 6.35 -7.44 -2.53
N SER A 5 5.28 -6.69 -2.29
CA SER A 5 4.08 -6.72 -3.12
C SER A 5 4.36 -6.30 -4.57
N GLN A 6 5.23 -5.31 -4.78
CA GLN A 6 5.65 -4.88 -6.13
C GLN A 6 6.49 -5.95 -6.85
N ALA A 7 7.41 -6.61 -6.14
CA ALA A 7 8.21 -7.70 -6.68
C ALA A 7 7.32 -8.88 -7.14
N GLN A 8 6.31 -9.22 -6.33
CA GLN A 8 5.32 -10.26 -6.67
C GLN A 8 4.47 -9.88 -7.88
N LEU A 9 3.94 -8.65 -7.91
CA LEU A 9 3.15 -8.19 -9.04
C LEU A 9 3.99 -8.24 -10.32
N THR A 10 5.25 -7.82 -10.24
CA THR A 10 6.20 -7.88 -11.36
C THR A 10 6.44 -9.31 -11.82
N GLU A 11 6.59 -10.27 -10.91
CA GLU A 11 6.68 -11.69 -11.24
C GLU A 11 5.42 -12.16 -11.97
N VAL A 12 4.24 -11.95 -11.39
CA VAL A 12 2.94 -12.38 -11.93
C VAL A 12 2.72 -11.82 -13.33
N LEU A 13 3.00 -10.53 -13.54
CA LEU A 13 2.84 -9.88 -14.83
C LEU A 13 3.84 -10.36 -15.88
N ARG A 14 5.05 -10.79 -15.48
CA ARG A 14 6.07 -11.27 -16.42
C ARG A 14 5.86 -12.72 -16.84
N ARG A 15 5.32 -13.57 -15.95
CA ARG A 15 5.17 -15.02 -16.17
C ARG A 15 4.56 -15.39 -17.53
N PRO A 16 3.51 -14.73 -18.07
CA PRO A 16 2.95 -15.09 -19.37
C PRO A 16 3.87 -14.78 -20.57
N PHE A 17 4.89 -13.93 -20.41
CA PHE A 17 5.68 -13.38 -21.51
C PHE A 17 7.16 -13.81 -21.49
N THR A 18 7.56 -14.66 -20.53
CA THR A 18 8.93 -15.17 -20.45
C THR A 18 8.96 -16.66 -20.09
N ARG A 19 9.98 -17.35 -20.58
CA ARG A 19 10.24 -18.76 -20.22
C ARG A 19 10.84 -18.91 -18.83
N HIS A 20 11.53 -17.88 -18.33
CA HIS A 20 12.21 -17.91 -17.04
C HIS A 20 12.03 -16.58 -16.31
N VAL A 21 11.64 -16.67 -15.04
CA VAL A 21 11.68 -15.57 -14.07
C VAL A 21 12.53 -16.07 -12.91
N ASP A 22 13.49 -15.25 -12.48
CA ASP A 22 14.26 -15.48 -11.25
C ASP A 22 13.73 -14.56 -10.14
N PRO A 23 12.92 -15.08 -9.20
CA PRO A 23 12.37 -14.29 -8.10
C PRO A 23 13.47 -13.67 -7.23
N LEU A 24 14.60 -14.34 -7.03
CA LEU A 24 15.70 -13.85 -6.20
C LEU A 24 16.40 -12.64 -6.82
N ALA A 25 16.40 -12.53 -8.15
CA ALA A 25 16.90 -11.35 -8.84
C ALA A 25 15.86 -10.21 -8.92
N LEU A 26 14.56 -10.53 -8.83
CA LEU A 26 13.50 -9.54 -8.95
C LEU A 26 13.45 -8.58 -7.76
N GLY A 27 13.60 -9.05 -6.52
CA GLY A 27 13.56 -8.16 -5.36
C GLY A 27 14.65 -7.07 -5.40
N PRO A 28 15.95 -7.41 -5.59
CA PRO A 28 17.01 -6.42 -5.73
C PRO A 28 16.81 -5.47 -6.92
N LEU A 29 16.22 -5.96 -8.03
CA LEU A 29 15.89 -5.12 -9.17
C LEU A 29 14.81 -4.09 -8.83
N GLU A 30 13.71 -4.53 -8.21
CA GLU A 30 12.61 -3.66 -7.80
C GLU A 30 13.08 -2.69 -6.71
N THR A 31 13.90 -3.13 -5.77
CA THR A 31 14.50 -2.27 -4.75
C THR A 31 15.20 -1.07 -5.36
N ARG A 32 16.10 -1.31 -6.33
CA ARG A 32 16.83 -0.23 -7.02
C ARG A 32 15.87 0.72 -7.73
N ARG A 33 14.92 0.18 -8.50
CA ARG A 33 13.94 0.98 -9.24
C ARG A 33 13.11 1.89 -8.35
N TRP A 34 12.62 1.36 -7.22
CA TRP A 34 11.80 2.12 -6.28
C TRP A 34 12.61 3.13 -5.48
N LEU A 35 13.87 2.85 -5.13
CA LEU A 35 14.75 3.84 -4.53
C LEU A 35 15.07 4.97 -5.51
N ASP A 36 15.43 4.65 -6.75
CA ASP A 36 15.72 5.64 -7.79
C ASP A 36 14.50 6.52 -8.06
N GLY A 37 13.31 5.91 -8.15
CA GLY A 37 12.05 6.63 -8.35
C GLY A 37 11.70 7.55 -7.17
N ALA A 38 11.86 7.06 -5.93
CA ALA A 38 11.64 7.86 -4.73
C ALA A 38 12.61 9.04 -4.66
N GLN A 39 13.90 8.82 -4.97
CA GLN A 39 14.90 9.90 -4.99
C GLN A 39 14.54 10.96 -6.03
N ARG A 40 14.23 10.57 -7.26
CA ARG A 40 13.82 11.51 -8.32
C ARG A 40 12.56 12.31 -7.95
N MET A 41 11.61 11.67 -7.27
CA MET A 41 10.40 12.35 -6.79
C MET A 41 10.71 13.39 -5.70
N MET A 42 11.61 13.06 -4.77
CA MET A 42 12.06 14.00 -3.74
C MET A 42 12.85 15.16 -4.37
N ASP A 43 13.81 14.88 -5.25
CA ASP A 43 14.60 15.91 -5.95
C ASP A 43 13.70 16.86 -6.74
N ALA A 44 12.76 16.32 -7.52
CA ALA A 44 11.80 17.13 -8.28
C ALA A 44 10.89 17.96 -7.36
N GLY A 45 10.50 17.42 -6.21
CA GLY A 45 9.70 18.16 -5.22
C GLY A 45 10.47 19.32 -4.59
N ASP A 46 11.73 19.10 -4.27
CA ASP A 46 12.61 20.12 -3.68
C ASP A 46 12.98 21.22 -4.71
N ASP A 47 13.17 20.85 -5.99
CA ASP A 47 13.55 21.76 -7.08
C ASP A 47 12.37 22.56 -7.68
N ALA A 48 11.13 22.10 -7.49
CA ALA A 48 10.00 22.67 -8.23
C ALA A 48 9.57 24.08 -7.80
N GLY A 49 10.21 24.66 -6.76
CA GLY A 49 9.95 26.03 -6.33
C GLY A 49 8.50 26.29 -5.93
N PHE A 50 7.79 25.23 -5.54
CA PHE A 50 6.39 25.31 -5.26
C PHE A 50 6.11 25.87 -3.86
N VAL A 51 5.11 26.73 -3.72
CA VAL A 51 4.72 27.28 -2.40
C VAL A 51 4.01 26.22 -1.55
N GLU A 52 3.10 25.41 -2.14
CA GLU A 52 2.58 24.13 -1.62
C GLU A 52 1.60 23.49 -2.65
N PRO A 53 1.99 22.51 -3.49
CA PRO A 53 1.06 21.93 -4.48
C PRO A 53 0.92 20.43 -4.42
N VAL A 54 1.72 19.76 -3.58
CA VAL A 54 1.70 18.31 -3.46
C VAL A 54 0.98 17.95 -2.17
N CYS A 55 -0.24 17.41 -2.32
CA CYS A 55 -0.97 16.82 -1.22
C CYS A 55 -0.42 15.40 -0.96
N HIS A 56 0.32 15.22 0.13
CA HIS A 56 0.75 13.90 0.58
C HIS A 56 -0.36 13.22 1.38
N VAL A 57 -0.79 12.04 0.93
CA VAL A 57 -1.81 11.23 1.61
C VAL A 57 -1.19 9.94 2.10
N HIS A 58 -1.32 9.65 3.39
CA HIS A 58 -0.93 8.36 3.92
C HIS A 58 -1.98 7.31 3.62
N HIS A 59 -1.53 6.15 3.13
CA HIS A 59 -2.41 5.01 2.87
C HIS A 59 -3.18 4.58 4.13
N ILE A 60 -2.57 4.65 5.32
CA ILE A 60 -3.26 4.27 6.57
C ILE A 60 -4.43 5.19 6.87
N ASP A 61 -4.27 6.50 6.70
CA ASP A 61 -5.34 7.48 6.93
C ASP A 61 -6.49 7.23 5.95
N LEU A 62 -6.17 7.02 4.67
CA LEU A 62 -7.17 6.75 3.63
C LEU A 62 -7.97 5.47 3.89
N VAL A 63 -7.33 4.43 4.41
CA VAL A 63 -8.00 3.15 4.71
C VAL A 63 -8.79 3.21 6.01
N SER A 64 -8.30 3.94 7.02
CA SER A 64 -8.92 4.05 8.33
C SER A 64 -10.08 5.04 8.36
N ASP A 65 -9.95 6.17 7.65
CA ASP A 65 -10.96 7.21 7.53
C ASP A 65 -10.92 7.84 6.12
N PRO A 66 -11.55 7.20 5.12
CA PRO A 66 -11.52 7.66 3.74
C PRO A 66 -12.22 9.00 3.55
N VAL A 67 -13.30 9.28 4.30
CA VAL A 67 -14.05 10.53 4.17
C VAL A 67 -13.20 11.69 4.64
N SER A 68 -12.65 11.62 5.86
CA SER A 68 -11.82 12.70 6.40
C SER A 68 -10.56 12.91 5.58
N THR A 69 -9.94 11.84 5.10
CA THR A 69 -8.74 11.91 4.26
C THR A 69 -9.03 12.64 2.94
N VAL A 70 -10.11 12.28 2.24
CA VAL A 70 -10.48 12.92 0.97
C VAL A 70 -10.91 14.38 1.20
N GLU A 71 -11.64 14.68 2.27
CA GLU A 71 -11.94 16.06 2.66
C GLU A 71 -10.66 16.90 2.84
N GLY A 72 -9.63 16.32 3.48
CA GLY A 72 -8.31 16.94 3.60
C GLY A 72 -7.66 17.29 2.26
N VAL A 73 -7.79 16.40 1.26
CA VAL A 73 -7.31 16.65 -0.12
C VAL A 73 -8.07 17.81 -0.75
N TYR A 74 -9.39 17.84 -0.62
CA TYR A 74 -10.21 18.95 -1.14
C TYR A 74 -9.79 20.29 -0.53
N ARG A 75 -9.63 20.32 0.80
CA ARG A 75 -9.18 21.51 1.52
C ARG A 75 -7.80 21.98 1.06
N HIS A 76 -6.85 21.06 0.86
CA HIS A 76 -5.50 21.40 0.38
C HIS A 76 -5.55 22.13 -0.97
N PHE A 77 -6.45 21.74 -1.87
CA PHE A 77 -6.61 22.38 -3.18
C PHE A 77 -7.66 23.52 -3.21
N GLY A 78 -8.21 23.91 -2.06
CA GLY A 78 -9.25 24.95 -1.99
C GLY A 78 -10.56 24.57 -2.69
N LEU A 79 -10.85 23.28 -2.83
CA LEU A 79 -12.05 22.76 -3.46
C LEU A 79 -13.18 22.56 -2.44
N PRO A 80 -14.45 22.80 -2.83
CA PRO A 80 -15.59 22.60 -1.93
C PRO A 80 -15.85 21.11 -1.68
N PHE A 81 -15.99 20.74 -0.41
CA PHE A 81 -16.37 19.39 0.01
C PHE A 81 -17.81 19.39 0.53
N GLU A 82 -18.70 18.70 -0.18
CA GLU A 82 -20.15 18.69 0.08
C GLU A 82 -20.58 17.37 0.75
N SER A 83 -21.70 17.41 1.48
CA SER A 83 -22.27 16.22 2.13
C SER A 83 -22.58 15.06 1.18
N ARG A 84 -22.95 15.35 -0.07
CA ARG A 84 -23.18 14.32 -1.09
C ARG A 84 -21.89 13.56 -1.45
N THR A 85 -20.73 14.22 -1.38
CA THR A 85 -19.43 13.62 -1.68
C THR A 85 -19.06 12.64 -0.59
N ALA A 86 -19.23 13.03 0.68
CA ALA A 86 -19.04 12.13 1.83
C ALA A 86 -19.94 10.88 1.70
N ALA A 87 -21.24 11.08 1.45
CA ALA A 87 -22.19 9.98 1.30
C ALA A 87 -21.85 9.03 0.13
N ALA A 88 -21.32 9.55 -0.97
CA ALA A 88 -20.87 8.75 -2.10
C ALA A 88 -19.63 7.91 -1.76
N ILE A 89 -18.67 8.48 -1.02
CA ILE A 89 -17.48 7.76 -0.53
C ILE A 89 -17.91 6.63 0.41
N ASP A 90 -18.75 6.92 1.40
CA ASP A 90 -19.24 5.91 2.34
C ASP A 90 -19.99 4.78 1.62
N SER A 91 -20.86 5.14 0.68
CA SER A 91 -21.60 4.15 -0.13
C SER A 91 -20.66 3.27 -0.95
N TYR A 92 -19.61 3.85 -1.54
CA TYR A 92 -18.61 3.10 -2.30
C TYR A 92 -17.82 2.14 -1.42
N VAL A 93 -17.37 2.60 -0.24
CA VAL A 93 -16.64 1.78 0.73
C VAL A 93 -17.51 0.64 1.25
N ALA A 94 -18.78 0.90 1.55
CA ALA A 94 -19.74 -0.10 2.02
C ALA A 94 -20.10 -1.13 0.93
N ALA A 95 -20.23 -0.70 -0.33
CA ALA A 95 -20.58 -1.56 -1.46
C ALA A 95 -19.41 -2.44 -1.94
N LYS A 96 -18.17 -2.08 -1.63
CA LYS A 96 -16.99 -2.90 -1.94
C LYS A 96 -16.96 -4.11 -1.02
N PRO A 97 -17.13 -5.36 -1.53
CA PRO A 97 -16.64 -6.50 -0.77
C PRO A 97 -15.17 -6.24 -0.47
N LYS A 98 -14.72 -6.46 0.77
CA LYS A 98 -13.30 -6.40 1.14
C LYS A 98 -12.54 -7.37 0.22
N GLY A 99 -12.05 -6.89 -0.92
CA GLY A 99 -11.23 -7.69 -1.83
C GLY A 99 -9.97 -8.09 -1.05
N GLY A 100 -9.62 -9.37 -0.92
CA GLY A 100 -9.71 -10.38 -1.97
C GLY A 100 -8.39 -10.50 -2.75
N TYR A 101 -7.27 -10.13 -2.13
CA TYR A 101 -6.01 -10.81 -2.39
C TYR A 101 -5.96 -11.92 -1.34
N GLY A 102 -5.87 -13.18 -1.78
CA GLY A 102 -5.74 -14.31 -0.86
C GLY A 102 -4.52 -14.11 0.06
N ASP A 103 -4.41 -14.93 1.10
CA ASP A 103 -3.21 -14.98 1.94
C ASP A 103 -2.02 -15.44 1.09
N HIS A 104 -1.39 -14.49 0.40
CA HIS A 104 -0.18 -14.71 -0.36
C HIS A 104 0.98 -14.81 0.64
N GLN A 105 1.24 -16.04 1.09
CA GLN A 105 2.38 -16.38 1.93
C GLN A 105 3.67 -16.26 1.12
N TYR A 106 4.20 -15.05 1.01
CA TYR A 106 5.55 -14.79 0.54
C TYR A 106 6.28 -13.99 1.60
N SER A 107 7.53 -14.35 1.80
CA SER A 107 8.45 -13.63 2.67
C SER A 107 9.45 -12.84 1.82
N PHE A 108 10.17 -11.89 2.43
CA PHE A 108 11.18 -11.09 1.71
C PHE A 108 12.25 -11.97 1.06
N GLU A 109 12.62 -13.06 1.71
CA GLU A 109 13.67 -13.99 1.29
C GLU A 109 13.31 -14.69 -0.03
N THR A 110 12.02 -14.95 -0.29
CA THR A 110 11.57 -15.57 -1.55
C THR A 110 11.89 -14.73 -2.78
N HIS A 111 12.14 -13.44 -2.58
CA HIS A 111 12.51 -12.50 -3.63
C HIS A 111 13.95 -11.98 -3.49
N GLY A 112 14.79 -12.67 -2.71
CA GLY A 112 16.18 -12.27 -2.50
C GLY A 112 16.32 -10.98 -1.69
N LEU A 113 15.33 -10.65 -0.85
CA LEU A 113 15.32 -9.46 -0.01
C LEU A 113 15.57 -9.82 1.46
N ASP A 114 16.17 -8.87 2.17
CA ASP A 114 16.29 -8.87 3.63
C ASP A 114 15.49 -7.68 4.18
N GLU A 115 14.48 -7.95 5.00
CA GLU A 115 13.55 -6.92 5.46
C GLU A 115 14.25 -5.77 6.18
N ALA A 116 15.21 -6.06 7.06
CA ALA A 116 15.91 -5.05 7.85
C ALA A 116 16.82 -4.16 6.99
N ARG A 117 17.51 -4.76 6.01
CA ARG A 117 18.31 -4.03 5.01
C ARG A 117 17.42 -3.16 4.15
N GLU A 118 16.30 -3.67 3.66
CA GLU A 118 15.38 -2.86 2.85
C GLU A 118 14.79 -1.70 3.66
N ARG A 119 14.35 -1.93 4.89
CA ARG A 119 13.91 -0.84 5.79
C ARG A 119 14.98 0.23 5.98
N SER A 120 16.24 -0.18 6.12
CA SER A 120 17.36 0.75 6.26
C SER A 120 17.57 1.60 5.01
N LYS A 121 17.45 1.02 3.81
CA LYS A 121 17.57 1.76 2.54
C LYS A 121 16.45 2.79 2.34
N PHE A 122 15.21 2.44 2.70
CA PHE A 122 14.05 3.34 2.57
C PHE A 122 13.90 4.33 3.74
N ARG A 123 14.73 4.26 4.78
CA ARG A 123 14.64 5.12 5.96
C ARG A 123 14.64 6.63 5.64
N PRO A 124 15.47 7.16 4.72
CA PRO A 124 15.44 8.58 4.38
C PRO A 124 14.06 9.03 3.87
N TYR A 125 13.48 8.27 2.94
CA TYR A 125 12.13 8.51 2.42
C TYR A 125 11.07 8.44 3.52
N MET A 126 11.13 7.40 4.37
CA MET A 126 10.19 7.22 5.47
C MET A 126 10.23 8.38 6.46
N MET A 127 11.43 8.87 6.80
CA MET A 127 11.58 10.02 7.69
C MET A 127 11.08 11.31 7.05
N ARG A 128 11.41 11.55 5.78
CA ARG A 128 10.99 12.76 5.02
C ARG A 128 9.48 12.94 5.00
N PHE A 129 8.74 11.84 4.87
CA PHE A 129 7.29 11.86 4.75
C PHE A 129 6.57 11.33 5.99
N GLY A 130 7.26 10.96 7.08
CA GLY A 130 6.58 10.43 8.29
C GLY A 130 5.90 9.07 8.07
N VAL A 131 6.40 8.24 7.15
CA VAL A 131 5.81 6.91 6.87
C VAL A 131 6.26 5.91 7.93
N ALA A 132 5.29 5.38 8.68
CA ALA A 132 5.53 4.33 9.65
C ALA A 132 5.81 2.98 8.99
N ALA A 133 6.66 2.17 9.62
CA ALA A 133 6.89 0.79 9.24
C ALA A 133 5.62 -0.03 9.45
N GLU A 134 4.99 -0.49 8.36
CA GLU A 134 3.95 -1.51 8.49
C GLU A 134 4.54 -2.84 8.97
N THR A 135 4.02 -3.35 10.07
CA THR A 135 4.35 -4.70 10.57
C THR A 135 3.61 -5.72 9.72
N THR A 136 4.31 -6.78 9.28
CA THR A 136 3.66 -7.95 8.69
C THR A 136 3.07 -8.78 9.82
N SER A 137 1.96 -8.36 10.42
CA SER A 137 1.20 -9.25 11.28
C SER A 137 0.54 -10.29 10.37
N SER A 138 0.96 -11.56 10.51
CA SER A 138 0.14 -12.68 10.10
C SER A 138 -1.20 -12.50 10.81
N ARG A 139 -2.26 -12.12 10.09
CA ARG A 139 -3.60 -12.13 10.67
C ARG A 139 -3.96 -13.59 10.91
N GLY A 140 -3.63 -14.07 12.12
CA GLY A 140 -4.13 -15.34 12.62
C GLY A 140 -5.65 -15.30 12.55
N GLY A 141 -6.23 -16.22 11.78
CA GLY A 141 -7.68 -16.40 11.70
C GLY A 141 -8.21 -16.70 13.09
N ALA A 142 -8.89 -15.72 13.70
CA ALA A 142 -9.78 -15.98 14.81
C ALA A 142 -11.00 -16.68 14.24
N ASN A 143 -10.93 -18.01 14.19
CA ASN A 143 -12.06 -18.89 13.94
C ASN A 143 -13.04 -18.72 15.10
N MET A 144 -14.03 -17.83 14.95
CA MET A 144 -15.18 -17.77 15.83
C MET A 144 -16.02 -19.04 15.61
N PRO A 145 -16.27 -19.88 16.63
CA PRO A 145 -17.08 -21.07 16.44
C PRO A 145 -18.52 -20.64 16.10
N MET A 146 -19.00 -21.04 14.92
CA MET A 146 -20.42 -21.04 14.62
C MET A 146 -21.13 -21.91 15.66
N GLN A 147 -21.98 -21.29 16.49
CA GLN A 147 -22.97 -22.04 17.26
C GLN A 147 -23.93 -22.68 16.26
N SER A 148 -23.84 -24.01 16.16
CA SER A 148 -24.79 -24.82 15.42
C SER A 148 -26.16 -24.74 16.09
N ALA A 149 -27.04 -23.91 15.56
CA ALA A 149 -28.47 -24.06 15.76
C ALA A 149 -28.90 -25.37 15.09
N ARG A 150 -29.11 -26.43 15.88
CA ARG A 150 -29.89 -27.59 15.44
C ARG A 150 -31.37 -27.24 15.52
N ALA A 151 -32.02 -27.35 14.38
CA ALA A 151 -33.47 -27.24 14.24
C ALA A 151 -34.15 -28.57 14.63
N LEU A 152 -35.30 -28.41 15.30
CA LEU A 152 -36.54 -29.21 15.24
C LEU A 152 -36.57 -30.63 15.83
N SER A 153 -37.38 -30.78 16.89
CA SER A 153 -38.67 -31.49 16.82
C SER A 153 -39.67 -30.83 17.75
#